data_AF-A0A950DU63-F1
#
_entry.id   AF-A0A950DU63-F1
#
_cell.length_a   1.000
_cell.length_b   1.000
_cell.length_c   1.000
_cell.angle_alpha   90.00
_cell.angle_beta   90.00
_cell.angle_gamma   90.00
#
_symmetry.space_group_name_H-M   'P 1'
#
loop_
_entity.id
_entity.type
_entity.pdbx_description
1 polymer ?
#
loop_
_entity_poly.entity_id
_entity_poly.type
_entity_poly.pdbx_seq_one_letter_code
_entity_poly.pdbx_strand_id
1 'polypeptide(L)'
;MVLPAAASSTNRERILRWTGAVCASLSLAALVGHVFGWMPMPFFLEFFGVPAFLALFALAAYARRVRADLYINGLFIGLAGGAAATVVYDGVRMLIHHYRLFDYNGFVPILMFGSWITGKPVASHAAAVAGWIYHYWNGLAFGVMYALCLGRRHWLFGVAYGILMECCMLGLFPFFLKVNNKFDFVAVSMIGHVFYGGVLGAVVQRFGRR
;
A
#
# COMPACT_ATOMS: atom_id res chain seq x y z
N MET A 1 44.94 9.21 8.81
CA MET A 1 43.50 8.96 9.03
C MET A 1 42.78 9.25 7.72
N VAL A 2 42.48 8.23 6.92
CA VAL A 2 41.81 8.40 5.63
C VAL A 2 40.32 8.57 5.91
N LEU A 3 39.77 9.75 5.65
CA LEU A 3 38.33 9.97 5.74
C LEU A 3 37.63 9.05 4.72
N PRO A 4 36.56 8.34 5.11
CA PRO A 4 35.85 7.46 4.18
C PRO A 4 35.33 8.27 3.00
N ALA A 5 35.56 7.74 1.79
CA ALA A 5 35.12 8.37 0.55
C ALA A 5 33.61 8.64 0.62
N ALA A 6 33.22 9.91 0.44
CA ALA A 6 31.83 10.32 0.44
C ALA A 6 31.08 9.49 -0.61
N ALA A 7 30.06 8.75 -0.18
CA ALA A 7 29.21 7.98 -1.10
C ALA A 7 28.72 8.88 -2.24
N SER A 8 28.87 8.40 -3.49
CA SER A 8 28.40 9.10 -4.68
C SER A 8 26.92 9.45 -4.54
N SER A 9 26.46 10.53 -5.19
CA SER A 9 25.06 10.98 -5.18
C SER A 9 24.09 9.82 -5.46
N THR A 10 24.46 8.93 -6.38
CA THR A 10 23.71 7.71 -6.74
C THR A 10 23.56 6.71 -5.59
N ASN A 11 24.58 6.52 -4.75
CA ASN A 11 24.52 5.59 -3.62
C ASN A 11 23.59 6.12 -2.53
N ARG A 12 23.64 7.41 -2.23
CA ARG A 12 22.74 8.04 -1.24
C ARG A 12 21.29 7.94 -1.68
N GLU A 13 21.02 8.20 -2.95
CA GLU A 13 19.68 8.10 -3.51
C GLU A 13 19.13 6.68 -3.48
N ARG A 14 19.98 5.69 -3.79
CA ARG A 14 19.62 4.28 -3.67
C ARG A 14 19.28 3.89 -2.23
N ILE A 15 20.08 4.32 -1.26
CA ILE A 15 19.81 4.08 0.18
C ILE A 15 18.46 4.68 0.56
N LEU A 16 18.21 5.95 0.23
CA LEU A 16 16.96 6.62 0.56
C LEU A 16 15.74 5.90 -0.05
N ARG A 17 15.83 5.46 -1.31
CA ARG A 17 14.75 4.71 -1.97
C ARG A 17 14.43 3.41 -1.25
N TRP A 18 15.44 2.63 -0.90
CA TRP A 18 15.23 1.36 -0.19
C TRP A 18 14.73 1.56 1.23
N THR A 19 15.30 2.52 1.98
CA THR A 19 14.80 2.85 3.33
C THR A 19 13.35 3.31 3.27
N GLY A 20 12.99 4.16 2.30
CA GLY A 20 11.61 4.59 2.09
C GLY A 20 10.68 3.44 1.73
N ALA A 21 11.10 2.54 0.83
CA ALA A 21 10.31 1.37 0.48
C ALA A 21 10.08 0.44 1.70
N VAL A 22 11.10 0.26 2.55
CA VAL A 22 10.97 -0.49 3.81
C VAL A 22 9.98 0.21 4.75
N CYS A 23 10.11 1.51 4.97
CA CYS A 23 9.16 2.28 5.79
C CYS A 23 7.72 2.15 5.29
N ALA A 24 7.50 2.25 3.98
CA ALA A 24 6.18 2.08 3.39
C ALA A 24 5.63 0.66 3.58
N SER A 25 6.48 -0.37 3.45
CA SER A 25 6.07 -1.77 3.62
C SER A 25 5.59 -2.12 5.04
N LEU A 26 5.90 -1.30 6.05
CA LEU A 26 5.49 -1.57 7.43
C LEU A 26 3.97 -1.49 7.65
N SER A 27 3.22 -0.79 6.80
CA SER A 27 1.76 -0.86 6.86
C SER A 27 1.25 -2.26 6.52
N LEU A 28 1.85 -2.95 5.54
CA LEU A 28 1.54 -4.34 5.20
C LEU A 28 2.05 -5.31 6.27
N ALA A 29 3.24 -5.05 6.83
CA ALA A 29 3.79 -5.89 7.89
C ALA A 29 2.87 -5.93 9.12
N ALA A 30 2.15 -4.83 9.43
CA ALA A 30 1.15 -4.80 10.50
C ALA A 30 0.02 -5.81 10.27
N LEU A 31 -0.47 -5.91 9.04
CA LEU A 31 -1.52 -6.87 8.66
C LEU A 31 -1.01 -8.30 8.78
N VAL A 32 0.16 -8.60 8.20
CA VAL A 32 0.77 -9.93 8.24
C VAL A 32 1.05 -10.36 9.68
N GLY A 33 1.68 -9.47 10.47
CA GLY A 33 2.00 -9.75 11.88
C GLY A 33 0.78 -10.01 12.74
N HIS A 34 -0.34 -9.32 12.47
CA HIS A 34 -1.60 -9.60 13.17
C HIS A 34 -2.20 -10.94 12.78
N VAL A 35 -2.29 -11.24 11.48
CA VAL A 35 -2.91 -12.48 10.98
C VAL A 35 -2.16 -13.73 11.47
N PHE A 36 -0.83 -13.68 11.55
CA PHE A 36 -0.02 -14.78 12.07
C PHE A 36 0.14 -14.77 13.60
N GLY A 37 -0.52 -13.85 14.31
CA GLY A 37 -0.49 -13.79 15.78
C GLY A 37 0.84 -13.35 16.38
N TRP A 38 1.75 -12.75 15.59
CA TRP A 38 3.02 -12.24 16.09
C TRP A 38 2.81 -11.02 16.97
N MET A 39 1.98 -10.08 16.52
CA MET A 39 1.75 -8.82 17.22
C MET A 39 0.34 -8.28 16.93
N PRO A 40 -0.37 -7.72 17.92
CA PRO A 40 -1.62 -7.02 17.67
C PRO A 40 -1.42 -5.84 16.72
N MET A 41 -2.35 -5.66 15.79
CA MET A 41 -2.31 -4.58 14.80
C MET A 41 -2.20 -3.17 15.41
N PRO A 42 -2.92 -2.82 16.51
CA PRO A 42 -2.79 -1.49 17.12
C PRO A 42 -1.36 -1.24 17.61
N PHE A 43 -0.80 -2.21 18.34
CA PHE A 43 0.58 -2.14 18.83
C PHE A 43 1.57 -1.99 17.68
N PHE A 44 1.45 -2.79 16.62
CA PHE A 44 2.37 -2.70 15.49
C PHE A 44 2.31 -1.33 14.81
N LEU A 45 1.10 -0.80 14.59
CA LEU A 45 0.93 0.51 13.98
C LEU A 45 1.46 1.64 14.85
N GLU A 46 1.27 1.60 16.16
CA GLU A 46 1.78 2.62 17.08
C GLU A 46 3.31 2.65 17.14
N PHE A 47 3.96 1.48 17.25
CA PHE A 47 5.40 1.39 17.46
C PHE A 47 6.23 1.35 16.18
N PHE A 48 5.68 0.87 15.07
CA PHE A 48 6.39 0.75 13.80
C PHE A 48 5.72 1.52 12.67
N GLY A 49 4.39 1.42 12.55
CA GLY A 49 3.65 2.05 11.46
C GLY A 49 3.76 3.58 11.46
N VAL A 50 3.31 4.24 12.52
CA VAL A 50 3.31 5.71 12.65
C VAL A 50 4.73 6.26 12.60
N PRO A 51 5.73 5.71 13.33
CA PRO A 51 7.11 6.15 13.19
C PRO A 51 7.65 5.99 11.78
N ALA A 52 7.34 4.91 11.07
CA ALA A 52 7.76 4.71 9.68
C ALA A 52 7.10 5.69 8.71
N PHE A 53 5.82 5.99 8.91
CA PHE A 53 5.11 7.01 8.15
C PHE A 53 5.74 8.39 8.35
N LEU A 54 6.03 8.78 9.59
CA LEU A 54 6.76 10.02 9.89
C LEU A 54 8.17 10.02 9.30
N ALA A 55 8.85 8.86 9.33
CA ALA A 55 10.18 8.70 8.75
C ALA A 55 10.18 8.94 7.24
N LEU A 56 9.14 8.59 6.49
CA LEU A 56 9.04 8.92 5.05
C LEU A 56 9.14 10.42 4.80
N PHE A 57 8.47 11.24 5.62
CA PHE A 57 8.54 12.70 5.49
C PHE A 57 9.87 13.28 5.99
N ALA A 58 10.45 12.71 7.05
CA ALA A 58 11.78 13.08 7.53
C ALA A 58 12.85 12.78 6.46
N LEU A 59 12.77 11.62 5.82
CA LEU A 59 13.62 11.21 4.70
C LEU A 59 13.42 12.14 3.50
N ALA A 60 12.20 12.60 3.22
CA ALA A 60 11.95 13.59 2.17
C ALA A 60 12.60 14.95 2.46
N ALA A 61 12.51 15.42 3.71
CA ALA A 61 13.18 16.65 4.14
C ALA A 61 14.70 16.52 4.03
N TYR A 62 15.26 15.37 4.42
CA TYR A 62 16.68 15.08 4.26
C TYR A 62 17.09 14.96 2.78
N ALA A 63 16.29 14.28 1.96
CA ALA A 63 16.49 14.11 0.52
C ALA A 63 16.60 15.46 -0.19
N ARG A 64 15.80 16.47 0.21
CA ARG A 64 15.90 17.84 -0.31
C ARG A 64 17.26 18.46 -0.03
N ARG A 65 17.81 18.27 1.18
CA ARG A 65 19.14 18.80 1.55
C ARG A 65 20.27 18.16 0.75
N VAL A 66 20.15 16.87 0.43
CA VAL A 66 21.16 16.13 -0.34
C VAL A 66 20.89 16.08 -1.84
N ARG A 67 19.85 16.77 -2.33
CA ARG A 67 19.42 16.81 -3.74
C ARG A 67 19.12 15.42 -4.33
N ALA A 68 18.49 14.55 -3.55
CA ALA A 68 18.02 13.23 -3.99
C ALA A 68 16.64 13.33 -4.65
N ASP A 69 16.61 13.89 -5.85
CA ASP A 69 15.38 14.25 -6.57
C ASP A 69 14.53 13.04 -6.97
N LEU A 70 15.14 11.87 -7.25
CA LEU A 70 14.40 10.65 -7.59
C LEU A 70 13.64 10.10 -6.37
N TYR A 71 14.22 10.22 -5.17
CA TYR A 71 13.50 9.84 -3.95
C TYR A 71 12.26 10.74 -3.75
N ILE A 72 12.45 12.06 -3.83
CA ILE A 72 11.37 13.03 -3.64
C ILE A 72 10.27 12.80 -4.69
N ASN A 73 10.66 12.68 -5.95
CA ASN A 73 9.73 12.44 -7.05
C ASN A 73 8.99 11.11 -6.85
N GLY A 74 9.70 10.03 -6.53
CA GLY A 74 9.12 8.72 -6.28
C GLY A 74 8.14 8.72 -5.10
N LEU A 75 8.48 9.40 -4.00
CA LEU A 75 7.59 9.52 -2.84
C LEU A 75 6.29 10.25 -3.22
N PHE A 76 6.36 11.45 -3.79
CA PHE A 76 5.17 12.24 -4.08
C PHE A 76 4.30 11.63 -5.18
N ILE A 77 4.91 11.07 -6.23
CA ILE A 77 4.16 10.40 -7.30
C ILE A 77 3.61 9.07 -6.82
N GLY A 78 4.33 8.36 -5.96
CA GLY A 78 3.83 7.15 -5.31
C GLY A 78 2.61 7.45 -4.43
N LEU A 79 2.64 8.51 -3.63
CA LEU A 79 1.49 8.96 -2.85
C LEU A 79 0.31 9.34 -3.76
N ALA A 80 0.53 10.18 -4.77
CA ALA A 80 -0.53 10.61 -5.68
C ALA A 80 -1.12 9.45 -6.50
N GLY A 81 -0.24 8.59 -7.04
CA GLY A 81 -0.62 7.41 -7.80
C GLY A 81 -1.33 6.37 -6.95
N GLY A 82 -0.84 6.12 -5.73
CA GLY A 82 -1.48 5.24 -4.76
C GLY A 82 -2.86 5.75 -4.36
N ALA A 83 -3.00 7.04 -4.07
CA ALA A 83 -4.31 7.65 -3.77
C ALA A 83 -5.30 7.48 -4.92
N ALA A 84 -4.91 7.86 -6.14
CA ALA A 84 -5.75 7.74 -7.32
C ALA A 84 -6.12 6.27 -7.60
N ALA A 85 -5.17 5.35 -7.46
CA ALA A 85 -5.38 3.93 -7.66
C ALA A 85 -6.36 3.35 -6.62
N THR A 86 -6.26 3.73 -5.34
CA THR A 86 -7.21 3.31 -4.29
C THR A 86 -8.62 3.80 -4.56
N VAL A 87 -8.78 5.07 -4.98
CA VAL A 87 -10.09 5.61 -5.35
C VAL A 87 -10.71 4.83 -6.50
N VAL A 88 -9.94 4.50 -7.54
CA VAL A 88 -10.44 3.70 -8.66
C VAL A 88 -10.73 2.26 -8.24
N TYR A 89 -9.87 1.65 -7.42
CA TYR A 89 -10.09 0.33 -6.83
C TYR A 89 -11.44 0.25 -6.10
N ASP A 90 -11.71 1.21 -5.22
CA ASP A 90 -12.96 1.28 -4.46
C ASP A 90 -14.15 1.57 -5.37
N GLY A 91 -14.00 2.50 -6.33
CA GLY A 91 -15.04 2.85 -7.29
C GLY A 91 -15.49 1.66 -8.14
N VAL A 92 -14.53 0.88 -8.67
CA VAL A 92 -14.84 -0.33 -9.44
C VAL A 92 -15.57 -1.37 -8.60
N ARG A 93 -15.14 -1.57 -7.34
CA ARG A 93 -15.82 -2.48 -6.41
C ARG A 93 -17.21 -1.98 -6.00
N MET A 94 -17.39 -0.68 -5.88
CA MET A 94 -18.69 -0.07 -5.63
C MET A 94 -19.64 -0.30 -6.81
N LEU A 95 -19.17 -0.15 -8.05
CA LEU A 95 -19.95 -0.46 -9.25
C LEU A 95 -20.34 -1.94 -9.31
N ILE A 96 -19.37 -2.84 -9.07
CA ILE A 96 -19.63 -4.29 -8.99
C ILE A 96 -20.73 -4.60 -7.96
N HIS A 97 -20.64 -4.01 -6.77
CA HIS A 97 -21.61 -4.22 -5.71
C HIS A 97 -22.99 -3.66 -6.08
N HIS A 98 -23.04 -2.43 -6.61
CA HIS A 98 -24.27 -1.76 -7.00
C HIS A 98 -25.05 -2.53 -8.08
N TYR A 99 -24.33 -3.02 -9.10
CA TYR A 99 -24.92 -3.81 -10.19
C TYR A 99 -25.04 -5.30 -9.89
N ARG A 100 -24.68 -5.73 -8.67
CA ARG A 100 -24.73 -7.14 -8.22
C ARG A 100 -24.08 -8.10 -9.22
N LEU A 101 -22.93 -7.72 -9.78
CA LEU A 101 -22.21 -8.54 -10.76
C LEU A 101 -21.65 -9.83 -10.13
N PHE A 102 -21.47 -9.82 -8.81
CA PHE A 102 -20.98 -10.94 -8.00
C PHE A 102 -21.68 -10.91 -6.63
N ASP A 103 -21.89 -12.08 -6.03
CA ASP A 103 -22.49 -12.26 -4.70
C ASP A 103 -21.41 -12.23 -3.60
N TYR A 104 -20.61 -11.17 -3.61
CA TYR A 104 -19.59 -10.92 -2.60
C TYR A 104 -19.44 -9.42 -2.30
N ASN A 105 -19.46 -9.08 -1.01
CA ASN A 105 -19.16 -7.72 -0.57
C ASN A 105 -17.65 -7.53 -0.44
N GLY A 106 -17.06 -6.88 -1.44
CA GLY A 106 -15.64 -6.54 -1.45
C GLY A 106 -15.15 -5.78 -0.20
N PHE A 107 -15.98 -4.98 0.45
CA PHE A 107 -15.55 -4.05 1.49
C PHE A 107 -15.40 -4.67 2.88
N VAL A 108 -15.73 -5.95 3.06
CA VAL A 108 -15.64 -6.66 4.35
C VAL A 108 -14.24 -6.58 5.00
N PRO A 109 -13.12 -6.81 4.29
CA PRO A 109 -11.78 -6.75 4.91
C PRO A 109 -11.45 -5.40 5.54
N ILE A 110 -11.94 -4.29 4.97
CA ILE A 110 -11.70 -2.92 5.48
C ILE A 110 -12.27 -2.79 6.90
N LEU A 111 -13.50 -3.27 7.11
CA LEU A 111 -14.15 -3.22 8.42
C LEU A 111 -13.45 -4.14 9.44
N MET A 112 -12.91 -5.27 8.99
CA MET A 112 -12.13 -6.16 9.85
C MET A 112 -10.82 -5.51 10.32
N PHE A 113 -10.09 -4.84 9.42
CA PHE A 113 -8.87 -4.13 9.80
C PHE A 113 -9.16 -3.10 10.88
N GLY A 114 -10.22 -2.32 10.72
CA GLY A 114 -10.61 -1.34 11.74
C GLY A 114 -11.07 -1.96 13.04
N SER A 115 -11.73 -3.11 13.01
CA SER A 115 -12.05 -3.88 14.21
C SER A 115 -10.78 -4.33 14.95
N TRP A 116 -9.78 -4.81 14.23
CA TRP A 116 -8.49 -5.20 14.82
C TRP A 116 -7.71 -4.02 15.38
N ILE A 117 -7.77 -2.85 14.74
CA ILE A 117 -7.10 -1.63 15.21
C ILE A 117 -7.78 -1.05 16.45
N THR A 118 -9.11 -1.13 16.55
CA THR A 118 -9.87 -0.45 17.63
C THR A 118 -10.30 -1.38 18.76
N GLY A 119 -10.25 -2.69 18.55
CA GLY A 119 -10.86 -3.69 19.43
C GLY A 119 -12.39 -3.62 19.48
N LYS A 120 -13.03 -2.87 18.58
CA LYS A 120 -14.49 -2.71 18.52
C LYS A 120 -15.11 -3.65 17.48
N PRO A 121 -16.41 -4.01 17.58
CA PRO A 121 -17.08 -4.83 16.57
C PRO A 121 -17.01 -4.21 15.17
N VAL A 122 -16.99 -5.05 14.13
CA VAL A 122 -16.93 -4.62 12.71
C VAL A 122 -18.08 -3.68 12.29
N ALA A 123 -19.23 -3.77 12.96
CA ALA A 123 -20.39 -2.90 12.72
C ALA A 123 -20.27 -1.53 13.40
N SER A 124 -19.27 -1.31 14.26
CA SER A 124 -19.11 -0.05 14.97
C SER A 124 -18.56 1.05 14.07
N HIS A 125 -18.97 2.30 14.32
CA HIS A 125 -18.47 3.46 13.60
C HIS A 125 -16.95 3.63 13.76
N ALA A 126 -16.41 3.35 14.95
CA ALA A 126 -14.98 3.40 15.21
C ALA A 126 -14.19 2.41 14.33
N ALA A 127 -14.67 1.16 14.21
CA ALA A 127 -14.06 0.18 13.32
C ALA A 127 -14.17 0.61 11.85
N ALA A 128 -15.32 1.12 11.42
CA ALA A 128 -15.46 1.60 10.04
C ALA A 128 -14.45 2.72 9.72
N VAL A 129 -14.35 3.75 10.57
CA VAL A 129 -13.41 4.87 10.37
C VAL A 129 -11.95 4.40 10.37
N ALA A 130 -11.54 3.62 11.38
CA ALA A 130 -10.17 3.13 11.47
C ALA A 130 -9.80 2.23 10.28
N GLY A 131 -10.74 1.38 9.85
CA GLY A 131 -10.58 0.49 8.71
C GLY A 131 -10.35 1.27 7.42
N TRP A 132 -11.17 2.28 7.14
CA TRP A 132 -11.03 3.12 5.95
C TRP A 132 -9.74 3.94 5.97
N ILE A 133 -9.35 4.52 7.12
CA ILE A 133 -8.07 5.23 7.26
C ILE A 133 -6.90 4.29 6.94
N TYR A 134 -6.91 3.08 7.52
CA TYR A 134 -5.85 2.11 7.29
C TYR A 134 -5.84 1.57 5.85
N HIS A 135 -7.00 1.38 5.22
CA HIS A 135 -7.12 0.99 3.81
C HIS A 135 -6.46 2.02 2.89
N TYR A 136 -6.78 3.31 3.08
CA TYR A 136 -6.16 4.38 2.29
C TYR A 136 -4.68 4.53 2.60
N TRP A 137 -4.25 4.37 3.86
CA TRP A 137 -2.83 4.34 4.20
C TRP A 137 -2.11 3.21 3.44
N ASN A 138 -2.62 1.97 3.48
CA ASN A 138 -2.05 0.87 2.72
C ASN A 138 -1.98 1.17 1.22
N GLY A 139 -3.05 1.71 0.64
CA GLY A 139 -3.08 2.10 -0.75
C GLY A 139 -2.02 3.15 -1.12
N LEU A 140 -1.79 4.14 -0.25
CA LEU A 140 -0.69 5.11 -0.41
C LEU A 140 0.68 4.44 -0.30
N ALA A 141 0.85 3.57 0.70
CA ALA A 141 2.10 2.87 0.95
C ALA A 141 2.51 1.96 -0.22
N PHE A 142 1.58 1.21 -0.79
CA PHE A 142 1.81 0.42 -2.00
C PHE A 142 2.22 1.28 -3.19
N GLY A 143 1.58 2.44 -3.36
CA GLY A 143 1.97 3.40 -4.39
C GLY A 143 3.40 3.91 -4.23
N VAL A 144 3.79 4.26 -2.99
CA VAL A 144 5.17 4.65 -2.64
C VAL A 144 6.16 3.51 -2.88
N MET A 145 5.85 2.30 -2.46
CA MET A 145 6.70 1.13 -2.72
C MET A 145 6.93 0.91 -4.21
N TYR A 146 5.87 0.92 -5.01
CA TYR A 146 5.97 0.77 -6.46
C TYR A 146 6.86 1.86 -7.09
N ALA A 147 6.60 3.13 -6.76
CA ALA A 147 7.33 4.25 -7.33
C ALA A 147 8.80 4.27 -6.91
N LEU A 148 9.12 3.95 -5.65
CA LEU A 148 10.50 3.91 -5.15
C LEU A 148 11.27 2.68 -5.65
N CYS A 149 10.64 1.53 -5.83
CA CYS A 149 11.31 0.30 -6.27
C CYS A 149 11.44 0.22 -7.80
N LEU A 150 10.34 0.46 -8.52
CA LEU A 150 10.29 0.25 -9.97
C LEU A 150 10.49 1.52 -10.77
N GLY A 151 10.10 2.68 -10.22
CA GLY A 151 10.20 3.98 -10.89
C GLY A 151 9.36 4.05 -12.16
N ARG A 152 9.78 4.89 -13.11
CA ARG A 152 9.09 5.06 -14.40
C ARG A 152 9.25 3.82 -15.29
N ARG A 153 8.24 2.93 -15.26
CA ARG A 153 8.10 1.75 -16.13
C ARG A 153 6.82 1.83 -16.95
N HIS A 154 6.67 0.92 -17.91
CA HIS A 154 5.42 0.76 -18.65
C HIS A 154 4.29 0.37 -17.69
N TRP A 155 3.07 0.88 -17.88
CA TRP A 155 1.94 0.73 -16.95
C TRP A 155 1.55 -0.72 -16.68
N LEU A 156 1.87 -1.64 -17.60
CA LEU A 156 1.72 -3.08 -17.39
C LEU A 156 2.55 -3.62 -16.20
N PHE A 157 3.65 -2.97 -15.83
CA PHE A 157 4.36 -3.30 -14.57
C PHE A 157 3.51 -2.97 -13.34
N GLY A 158 2.70 -1.91 -13.43
CA GLY A 158 1.71 -1.58 -12.41
C GLY A 158 0.63 -2.65 -12.33
N VAL A 159 0.11 -3.12 -13.47
CA VAL A 159 -0.85 -4.25 -13.51
C VAL A 159 -0.24 -5.50 -12.89
N ALA A 160 0.98 -5.88 -13.29
CA ALA A 160 1.68 -7.02 -12.74
C ALA A 160 1.90 -6.87 -11.21
N TYR A 161 2.20 -5.66 -10.74
CA TYR A 161 2.28 -5.34 -9.32
C TYR A 161 0.93 -5.50 -8.61
N GLY A 162 -0.16 -5.03 -9.21
CA GLY A 162 -1.53 -5.25 -8.73
C GLY A 162 -1.86 -6.74 -8.56
N ILE A 163 -1.59 -7.53 -9.59
CA ILE A 163 -1.79 -8.99 -9.57
C ILE A 163 -0.93 -9.64 -8.48
N LEU A 164 0.33 -9.23 -8.34
CA LEU A 164 1.22 -9.74 -7.28
C LEU A 164 0.64 -9.46 -5.89
N MET A 165 0.16 -8.24 -5.64
CA MET A 165 -0.48 -7.90 -4.37
C MET A 165 -1.72 -8.77 -4.11
N GLU A 166 -2.57 -8.96 -5.12
CA GLU A 166 -3.74 -9.84 -5.01
C GLU A 166 -3.33 -11.28 -4.68
N CYS A 167 -2.31 -11.83 -5.35
CA CYS A 167 -1.82 -13.17 -5.04
C CYS A 167 -1.33 -13.28 -3.59
N CYS A 168 -0.61 -12.27 -3.09
CA CYS A 168 -0.22 -12.21 -1.68
C CYS A 168 -1.42 -12.15 -0.74
N MET A 169 -2.43 -11.33 -1.06
CA MET A 169 -3.64 -11.18 -0.26
C MET A 169 -4.50 -12.44 -0.27
N LEU A 170 -4.67 -13.11 -1.42
CA LEU A 170 -5.33 -14.42 -1.54
C LEU A 170 -4.61 -15.51 -0.74
N GLY A 171 -3.28 -15.41 -0.61
CA GLY A 171 -2.53 -16.27 0.31
C GLY A 171 -2.83 -16.01 1.78
N LEU A 172 -3.19 -14.77 2.14
CA LEU A 172 -3.44 -14.35 3.52
C LEU A 172 -4.91 -14.51 3.95
N PHE A 173 -5.85 -14.27 3.04
CA PHE A 173 -7.27 -14.23 3.34
C PHE A 173 -7.84 -15.51 3.97
N PRO A 174 -7.45 -16.74 3.58
CA PRO A 174 -7.96 -17.97 4.20
C PRO A 174 -7.74 -18.07 5.71
N PHE A 175 -6.78 -17.31 6.27
CA PHE A 175 -6.49 -17.31 7.70
C PHE A 175 -7.48 -16.48 8.53
N PHE A 176 -8.27 -15.60 7.92
CA PHE A 176 -9.20 -14.74 8.67
C PHE A 176 -10.56 -14.48 7.99
N LEU A 177 -10.69 -14.71 6.68
CA LEU A 177 -11.96 -14.58 5.96
C LEU A 177 -12.59 -15.95 5.74
N LYS A 178 -13.80 -16.12 6.27
CA LYS A 178 -14.68 -17.22 5.88
C LYS A 178 -15.46 -16.79 4.65
N VAL A 179 -15.09 -17.36 3.50
CA VAL A 179 -15.70 -17.05 2.20
C VAL A 179 -16.52 -18.25 1.73
N ASN A 180 -17.80 -18.04 1.46
CA ASN A 180 -18.70 -19.09 0.98
C ASN A 180 -18.56 -19.31 -0.53
N ASN A 181 -18.54 -18.23 -1.33
CA ASN A 181 -18.31 -18.27 -2.76
C ASN A 181 -16.88 -17.78 -3.09
N LYS A 182 -15.97 -18.73 -3.28
CA LYS A 182 -14.55 -18.44 -3.54
C LYS A 182 -14.33 -17.78 -4.91
N PHE A 183 -15.16 -18.11 -5.91
CA PHE A 183 -15.00 -17.57 -7.26
C PHE A 183 -15.31 -16.08 -7.28
N ASP A 184 -16.46 -15.68 -6.75
CA ASP A 184 -16.88 -14.29 -6.69
C ASP A 184 -15.90 -13.45 -5.89
N PHE A 185 -15.44 -13.98 -4.76
CA PHE A 185 -14.41 -13.35 -3.94
C PHE A 185 -13.12 -13.08 -4.72
N VAL A 186 -12.55 -14.09 -5.37
CA VAL A 186 -11.33 -13.96 -6.18
C VAL A 186 -11.56 -13.00 -7.33
N ALA A 187 -12.69 -13.09 -8.02
CA ALA A 187 -13.00 -12.23 -9.15
C ALA A 187 -13.09 -10.75 -8.73
N VAL A 188 -13.87 -10.43 -7.69
CA VAL A 188 -14.04 -9.07 -7.19
C VAL A 188 -12.71 -8.49 -6.71
N SER A 189 -11.92 -9.29 -5.98
CA SER A 189 -10.64 -8.84 -5.42
C SER A 189 -9.58 -8.63 -6.51
N MET A 190 -9.46 -9.57 -7.46
CA MET A 190 -8.55 -9.48 -8.60
C MET A 190 -8.89 -8.30 -9.53
N ILE A 191 -10.16 -8.11 -9.87
CA ILE A 191 -10.60 -6.98 -10.71
C ILE A 191 -10.16 -5.67 -10.06
N GLY A 192 -10.44 -5.50 -8.76
CA GLY A 192 -9.99 -4.31 -8.03
C GLY A 192 -8.48 -4.08 -8.19
N HIS A 193 -7.65 -5.08 -7.90
CA HIS A 193 -6.20 -4.93 -7.92
C HIS A 193 -5.61 -4.73 -9.33
N VAL A 194 -6.23 -5.29 -10.38
CA VAL A 194 -5.85 -4.99 -11.77
C VAL A 194 -6.07 -3.51 -12.08
N PHE A 195 -7.22 -2.95 -11.69
CA PHE A 195 -7.50 -1.51 -11.87
C PHE A 195 -6.58 -0.63 -11.01
N TYR A 196 -6.36 -0.99 -9.75
CA TYR A 196 -5.38 -0.31 -8.89
C TYR A 196 -4.00 -0.27 -9.57
N GLY A 197 -3.50 -1.43 -9.98
CA GLY A 197 -2.20 -1.57 -10.61
C GLY A 197 -2.09 -0.80 -11.92
N GLY A 198 -3.12 -0.85 -12.76
CA GLY A 198 -3.18 -0.11 -14.02
C GLY A 198 -3.10 1.40 -13.82
N VAL A 199 -3.89 1.95 -12.89
CA VAL A 199 -3.88 3.40 -12.59
C VAL A 199 -2.56 3.83 -11.98
N LEU A 200 -2.05 3.10 -10.98
CA LEU A 200 -0.76 3.39 -10.36
C LEU A 200 0.37 3.37 -11.40
N GLY A 201 0.41 2.31 -12.21
CA GLY A 201 1.37 2.16 -13.31
C GLY A 201 1.31 3.31 -14.30
N ALA A 202 0.10 3.72 -14.72
CA ALA A 202 -0.09 4.82 -15.67
C ALA A 202 0.35 6.17 -15.09
N VAL A 203 0.01 6.48 -13.84
CA VAL A 203 0.41 7.72 -13.16
C VAL A 203 1.94 7.79 -13.04
N VAL A 204 2.57 6.72 -12.53
CA VAL A 204 4.02 6.67 -12.34
C VAL A 204 4.76 6.65 -13.68
N GLN A 205 4.23 5.99 -14.71
CA GLN A 205 4.79 6.05 -16.06
C GLN A 205 4.81 7.48 -16.59
N ARG A 206 3.71 8.22 -16.42
CA ARG A 206 3.53 9.56 -16.97
C ARG A 206 4.40 10.59 -16.27
N PHE A 207 4.41 10.58 -14.94
CA PHE A 207 5.01 11.66 -14.15
C PHE A 207 6.36 11.29 -13.51
N GLY A 208 6.68 10.00 -13.42
CA GLY A 208 7.91 9.52 -12.77
C GLY A 208 9.17 9.94 -13.50
N ARG A 209 10.24 10.19 -12.75
CA ARG A 209 11.60 10.42 -13.29
C ARG A 209 12.33 9.09 -13.50
N ARG A 210 13.31 9.10 -14.41
CA ARG A 210 14.21 7.97 -14.69
C ARG A 210 15.40 8.00 -13.75
#